data_AF-A0A396GHU4-F1
#
_entry.id   AF-A0A396GHU4-F1
#
_cell.length_a   1.000
_cell.length_b   1.000
_cell.length_c   1.000
_cell.angle_alpha   90.00
_cell.angle_beta   90.00
_cell.angle_gamma   90.00
#
_symmetry.space_group_name_H-M   'P 1'
#
loop_
_entity.id
_entity.type
_entity.pdbx_description
1 polymer ?
#
loop_
_entity_poly.entity_id
_entity_poly.type
_entity_poly.pdbx_seq_one_letter_code
_entity_poly.pdbx_strand_id
1 'polypeptide(L)'
;MLSKHENNHLNIMFYVTQWEDSTRRKCLDWKKRLNIIEGISQGLLYLHKYSRLKIIHRDLKASNILLDENMNPKISDFGMARMFTQQESVVNTNRIVGT
;
A
#
# COMPACT_ATOMS: atom_id res chain seq x y z
N MET A 1 39.33 -1.19 -5.30
CA MET A 1 38.45 -0.02 -5.39
C MET A 1 37.69 -0.07 -6.71
N LEU A 2 36.50 -0.68 -6.72
CA LEU A 2 35.50 -0.46 -7.76
C LEU A 2 34.18 -0.16 -7.07
N SER A 3 33.54 0.88 -7.58
CA SER A 3 32.51 1.72 -6.94
C SER A 3 31.18 0.98 -6.78
N LYS A 4 30.55 1.12 -5.61
CA LYS A 4 29.22 0.56 -5.26
C LYS A 4 28.05 1.22 -6.01
N HIS A 5 28.29 2.05 -7.03
CA HIS A 5 27.27 2.97 -7.56
C HIS A 5 26.54 2.50 -8.84
N GLU A 6 26.94 1.39 -9.48
CA GLU A 6 26.37 0.95 -10.76
C GLU A 6 25.27 -0.12 -10.65
N ASN A 7 25.05 -0.72 -9.48
CA ASN A 7 24.13 -1.86 -9.34
C ASN A 7 22.67 -1.51 -9.03
N ASN A 8 22.34 -0.24 -8.73
CA ASN A 8 20.96 0.13 -8.38
C ASN A 8 20.03 0.25 -9.60
N HIS A 9 20.56 0.65 -10.76
CA HIS A 9 19.76 0.79 -11.98
C HIS A 9 19.34 -0.56 -12.57
N LEU A 10 20.23 -1.56 -12.51
CA LEU A 10 19.93 -2.92 -12.94
C LEU A 10 18.89 -3.59 -12.03
N ASN A 11 18.95 -3.32 -10.72
CA ASN A 11 17.96 -3.84 -9.77
C ASN A 11 16.57 -3.27 -10.04
N ILE A 12 16.47 -1.95 -10.27
CA ILE A 12 15.19 -1.30 -10.60
C ILE A 12 14.63 -1.80 -11.93
N MET A 13 15.45 -1.95 -12.98
CA MET A 13 14.99 -2.47 -14.28
C MET A 13 14.55 -3.94 -14.21
N PHE A 14 15.18 -4.75 -13.35
CA PHE A 14 14.75 -6.13 -13.10
C PHE A 14 13.41 -6.19 -12.37
N TYR A 15 13.16 -5.30 -11.40
CA TYR A 15 11.85 -5.20 -10.77
C TYR A 15 10.78 -4.68 -11.72
N VAL A 16 11.04 -3.65 -12.51
CA VAL A 16 10.04 -3.03 -13.42
C VAL A 16 9.57 -4.01 -14.51
N THR A 17 10.49 -4.77 -15.11
CA THR A 17 10.14 -5.74 -16.18
C THR A 17 9.31 -6.93 -15.68
N GLN A 18 9.41 -7.31 -14.40
CA GLN A 18 8.55 -8.35 -13.80
C GLN A 18 7.13 -7.89 -13.43
N TRP A 19 6.79 -6.61 -13.56
CA TRP A 19 5.43 -6.11 -13.28
C TRP A 19 4.51 -6.16 -14.49
N GLU A 20 5.05 -6.13 -15.72
CA GLU A 20 4.27 -6.27 -16.96
C GLU A 20 4.05 -7.73 -17.40
N ASP A 21 4.44 -8.68 -16.55
CA ASP A 21 4.40 -10.09 -16.90
C ASP A 21 2.95 -10.61 -16.90
N SER A 22 2.41 -10.82 -18.11
CA SER A 22 1.09 -11.41 -18.34
C SER A 22 0.89 -12.77 -17.65
N THR A 23 1.97 -13.43 -17.22
CA THR A 23 1.96 -14.63 -16.38
C THR A 23 1.50 -14.36 -14.94
N ARG A 24 1.82 -13.21 -14.32
CA ARG A 24 1.35 -12.88 -12.95
C ARG A 24 -0.14 -12.61 -12.88
N ARG A 25 -0.76 -12.15 -13.98
CA ARG A 25 -2.22 -12.04 -14.12
C ARG A 25 -2.92 -13.41 -13.99
N LYS A 26 -2.25 -14.50 -14.38
CA LYS A 26 -2.72 -15.89 -14.18
C LYS A 26 -2.43 -16.43 -12.76
N CYS A 27 -1.54 -15.79 -11.98
CA CYS A 27 -1.19 -16.21 -10.62
C CYS A 27 -2.13 -15.69 -9.51
N LEU A 28 -3.11 -14.84 -9.84
CA LEU A 28 -4.12 -14.29 -8.92
C LEU A 28 -5.49 -14.94 -9.15
N ASP A 29 -5.60 -16.20 -8.72
CA ASP A 29 -6.91 -16.86 -8.63
C ASP A 29 -7.85 -16.12 -7.67
N TRP A 30 -9.15 -16.45 -7.73
CA TRP A 30 -10.16 -15.79 -6.93
C TRP A 30 -9.89 -15.89 -5.42
N LYS A 31 -9.38 -17.03 -4.96
CA LYS A 31 -9.07 -17.25 -3.55
C LYS A 31 -7.96 -16.31 -3.08
N LYS A 32 -6.89 -16.14 -3.86
CA LYS A 32 -5.82 -15.16 -3.57
C LYS A 32 -6.35 -13.74 -3.57
N ARG A 33 -7.23 -13.38 -4.50
CA ARG A 33 -7.86 -12.04 -4.52
C ARG A 33 -8.69 -11.79 -3.26
N LEU A 34 -9.47 -12.78 -2.81
CA LEU A 34 -10.20 -12.69 -1.55
C LEU A 34 -9.27 -12.49 -0.35
N ASN A 35 -8.19 -13.26 -0.26
CA ASN A 35 -7.19 -13.09 0.81
C ASN A 35 -6.56 -11.70 0.80
N ILE A 36 -6.28 -11.14 -0.39
CA ILE A 36 -5.77 -9.78 -0.54
C ILE A 36 -6.82 -8.74 -0.08
N ILE A 37 -8.07 -8.87 -0.49
CA ILE A 37 -9.15 -7.95 -0.08
C ILE A 37 -9.36 -8.01 1.43
N GLU A 38 -9.33 -9.21 2.01
CA GLU A 38 -9.43 -9.40 3.45
C GLU A 38 -8.27 -8.74 4.19
N GLY A 39 -7.04 -8.97 3.75
CA GLY A 39 -5.85 -8.35 4.36
C GLY A 39 -5.86 -6.82 4.26
N ILE A 40 -6.32 -6.24 3.13
CA ILE A 40 -6.51 -4.79 2.99
C ILE A 40 -7.55 -4.29 4.01
N SER A 41 -8.67 -5.00 4.13
CA SER A 41 -9.75 -4.65 5.07
C SER A 41 -9.28 -4.70 6.53
N GLN A 42 -8.49 -5.72 6.89
CA GLN A 42 -7.88 -5.85 8.20
C GLN A 42 -6.87 -4.72 8.47
N GLY A 43 -6.02 -4.38 7.48
CA GLY A 43 -5.09 -3.25 7.56
C GLY A 43 -5.80 -1.91 7.79
N LEU A 44 -6.88 -1.64 7.05
CA LEU A 44 -7.69 -0.44 7.24
C LEU A 44 -8.37 -0.41 8.61
N LEU A 45 -8.93 -1.54 9.05
CA LEU A 45 -9.53 -1.66 10.37
C LEU A 45 -8.51 -1.37 11.47
N TYR A 46 -7.30 -1.89 11.32
CA TYR A 46 -6.19 -1.62 12.23
C TYR A 46 -5.88 -0.13 12.30
N LEU A 47 -5.65 0.52 11.15
CA LEU A 47 -5.39 1.96 11.06
C LEU A 47 -6.51 2.82 11.64
N HIS A 48 -7.77 2.38 11.54
CA HIS A 48 -8.92 3.14 12.00
C HIS A 48 -9.23 2.96 13.49
N LYS A 49 -9.03 1.76 14.04
CA LYS A 49 -9.53 1.40 15.38
C LYS A 49 -8.46 0.95 16.37
N TYR A 50 -7.39 0.30 15.89
CA TYR A 50 -6.46 -0.42 16.76
C TYR A 50 -5.06 0.19 16.81
N SER A 51 -4.70 1.06 15.88
CA SER A 51 -3.47 1.84 15.97
C SER A 51 -3.52 2.87 17.08
N ARG A 52 -2.35 3.22 17.63
CA ARG A 52 -2.20 4.22 18.72
C ARG A 52 -2.86 5.57 18.38
N LEU A 53 -2.81 5.95 17.11
CA LEU A 53 -3.51 7.10 16.56
C LEU A 53 -4.47 6.60 15.50
N LYS A 54 -5.65 7.21 15.38
CA LYS A 54 -6.57 6.92 14.28
C LYS A 54 -5.99 7.49 12.99
N ILE A 55 -5.71 6.65 12.02
CA ILE A 55 -5.09 7.02 10.75
C ILE A 55 -6.10 6.85 9.61
N ILE A 56 -6.53 7.94 8.98
CA ILE A 56 -7.37 7.89 7.78
C ILE A 56 -6.47 8.05 6.55
N HIS A 57 -6.39 7.02 5.70
CA HIS A 57 -5.48 7.00 4.55
C HIS A 57 -5.79 8.06 3.48
N ARG A 58 -7.07 8.25 3.16
CA ARG A 58 -7.65 9.19 2.15
C ARG A 58 -7.25 8.99 0.69
N ASP A 59 -6.16 8.28 0.37
CA ASP A 59 -5.78 7.95 -1.01
C ASP A 59 -5.59 6.43 -1.19
N LEU A 60 -6.65 5.66 -0.89
CA LEU A 60 -6.61 4.21 -1.06
C LEU A 60 -6.92 3.85 -2.51
N LYS A 61 -5.92 3.28 -3.20
CA LYS A 61 -6.00 2.83 -4.59
C LYS A 61 -5.09 1.63 -4.81
N ALA A 62 -5.33 0.88 -5.89
CA ALA A 62 -4.59 -0.35 -6.17
C ALA A 62 -3.06 -0.13 -6.25
N SER A 63 -2.59 0.99 -6.80
CA SER A 63 -1.16 1.33 -6.86
C SER A 63 -0.53 1.62 -5.48
N ASN A 64 -1.36 1.86 -4.46
CA ASN A 64 -0.92 2.05 -3.08
C ASN A 64 -1.01 0.76 -2.24
N ILE A 65 -1.35 -0.39 -2.86
CA ILE A 65 -1.30 -1.70 -2.23
C ILE A 65 -0.07 -2.45 -2.74
N LEU A 66 0.89 -2.68 -1.85
CA LEU A 66 2.06 -3.51 -2.13
C LEU A 66 1.75 -4.95 -1.74
N LEU A 67 2.27 -5.91 -2.50
CA LEU A 67 2.23 -7.33 -2.13
C LEU A 67 3.64 -7.77 -1.74
N ASP A 68 3.77 -8.46 -0.60
CA ASP A 68 5.04 -9.08 -0.23
C ASP A 68 5.25 -10.43 -0.96
N GLU A 69 6.38 -11.09 -0.69
CA GLU A 69 6.76 -12.37 -1.27
C GLU A 69 5.73 -13.49 -1.04
N ASN A 70 4.90 -13.37 -0.01
CA ASN A 70 3.85 -14.32 0.35
C ASN A 70 2.47 -13.90 -0.16
N MET A 71 2.40 -12.88 -1.03
CA MET A 71 1.16 -12.29 -1.56
C MET A 71 0.26 -11.65 -0.49
N ASN A 72 0.83 -11.25 0.65
CA ASN A 72 0.08 -10.50 1.65
C ASN A 72 0.06 -9.00 1.30
N PRO A 73 -1.10 -8.33 1.42
CA PRO A 73 -1.22 -6.91 1.13
C PRO A 73 -0.59 -6.05 2.22
N LYS A 74 0.05 -4.95 1.81
CA LYS A 74 0.58 -3.88 2.65
C LYS A 74 0.10 -2.54 2.11
N ILE A 75 -0.57 -1.77 2.95
CA ILE A 75 -1.03 -0.41 2.63
C ILE A 75 0.19 0.51 2.62
N SER A 76 0.35 1.32 1.58
CA SER A 76 1.49 2.22 1.37
C SER A 76 1.03 3.61 0.94
N ASP A 77 1.97 4.56 0.85
CA ASP A 77 1.73 5.96 0.50
C ASP A 77 0.75 6.70 1.42
N PHE A 78 1.23 6.97 2.64
CA PHE A 78 0.51 7.76 3.64
C PHE A 78 0.69 9.28 3.43
N GLY A 79 1.16 9.75 2.27
CA GLY A 79 1.37 11.18 2.02
C GLY A 79 0.09 12.02 2.18
N MET A 80 -1.05 11.41 1.92
CA MET A 80 -2.38 12.01 2.08
C MET A 80 -3.06 11.65 3.40
N ALA A 81 -2.44 10.83 4.25
CA ALA A 81 -3.05 10.33 5.47
C ALA A 81 -3.23 11.43 6.51
N ARG A 82 -4.18 11.21 7.43
CA ARG A 82 -4.44 12.09 8.57
C ARG A 82 -4.45 11.27 9.85
N MET A 83 -3.78 11.79 10.87
CA MET A 83 -3.60 11.13 12.15
C MET A 83 -4.33 11.91 13.23
N PHE A 84 -5.11 11.23 14.05
CA PHE A 84 -5.94 11.82 15.10
C PHE A 84 -5.72 11.09 16.42
N THR A 85 -5.89 11.80 17.53
CA THR A 85 -6.04 11.15 18.84
C THR A 85 -7.44 10.51 18.91
N GLN A 86 -7.62 9.44 19.68
CA GLN A 86 -8.89 8.70 19.73
C GLN A 86 -10.10 9.53 20.18
N GLN A 87 -9.88 10.72 20.75
CA GLN A 87 -10.92 11.61 21.27
C GLN A 87 -11.51 12.55 20.20
N GLU A 88 -10.89 12.71 19.03
CA GLU A 88 -11.40 13.54 17.94
C GLU A 88 -12.33 12.72 17.02
N SER A 89 -13.64 12.87 17.20
CA SER A 89 -14.66 12.09 16.49
C SER A 89 -15.12 12.71 15.16
N VAL A 90 -15.00 14.04 14.99
CA VAL A 90 -15.43 14.78 13.79
C VAL A 90 -14.43 15.86 13.47
N VAL A 91 -13.86 15.84 12.25
CA VAL A 91 -12.94 16.89 11.78
C VAL A 91 -13.27 17.23 10.33
N ASN A 92 -13.68 18.48 10.08
CA ASN A 92 -13.84 19.01 8.73
C ASN A 92 -12.47 19.25 8.09
N THR A 93 -12.30 18.84 6.84
CA THR A 93 -11.07 19.13 6.08
C THR A 93 -11.25 20.42 5.27
N ASN A 94 -10.52 21.48 5.63
CA ASN A 94 -10.51 22.74 4.87
C ASN A 94 -9.58 22.70 3.64
N ARG A 95 -8.87 21.58 3.41
CA ARG A 95 -7.91 21.42 2.31
C ARG A 95 -8.38 20.29 1.40
N ILE A 96 -8.84 20.67 0.22
CA ILE A 96 -9.18 19.77 -0.89
C ILE A 96 -7.89 19.35 -1.57
N VAL A 97 -7.67 18.05 -1.71
CA VAL A 97 -6.46 17.47 -2.28
C VAL A 97 -6.80 16.10 -2.86
N GLY A 98 -6.36 15.85 -4.09
CA GLY A 98 -6.70 14.68 -4.91
C GLY A 98 -6.78 15.07 -6.39
N THR A 99 -6.81 14.07 -7.28
CA THR A 99 -7.07 14.22 -8.73
C THR A 99 -8.52 13.94 -9.06
#